data_AF-A0A261CUA2-F1
#
_entry.id   AF-A0A261CUA2-F1
#
_cell.length_a   1.000
_cell.length_b   1.000
_cell.length_c   1.000
_cell.angle_alpha   90.00
_cell.angle_beta   90.00
_cell.angle_gamma   90.00
#
_symmetry.space_group_name_H-M   'P 1'
#
loop_
_entity.id
_entity.type
_entity.pdbx_description
1 polymer ?
#
loop_
_entity_poly.entity_id
_entity_poly.type
_entity_poly.pdbx_seq_one_letter_code
_entity_poly.pdbx_strand_id
1 'polypeptide(L)'
;MIKYFSIAISSMCPVTEELIDLRLKVHIMNAENFSKTKNEHFNLIAQVDEMDADKISHETKDKIESIRRRGAYYSIRGGNNFVRYTKSLVELNNGLRRIIAGLKINA
;
A
#
# COMPACT_ATOMS: atom_id res chain seq x y z
N MET A 1 5.36 61.25 4.78
CA MET A 1 4.59 60.02 5.08
C MET A 1 4.01 59.50 3.76
N ILE A 2 4.69 58.58 3.08
CA ILE A 2 4.18 57.88 1.89
C ILE A 2 4.29 56.39 2.20
N LYS A 3 3.13 55.73 2.30
CA LYS A 3 3.00 54.29 2.52
C LYS A 3 3.33 53.56 1.21
N TYR A 4 4.47 52.88 1.14
CA TYR A 4 4.65 51.80 0.18
C TYR A 4 4.18 50.50 0.82
N PHE A 5 2.92 50.16 0.57
CA PHE A 5 2.47 48.77 0.66
C PHE A 5 3.11 48.02 -0.50
N SER A 6 4.25 47.37 -0.25
CA SER A 6 4.74 46.31 -1.14
C SER A 6 3.98 45.03 -0.79
N ILE A 7 2.85 44.79 -1.46
CA ILE A 7 2.19 43.50 -1.41
C ILE A 7 3.03 42.55 -2.27
N ALA A 8 3.59 41.55 -1.60
CA ALA A 8 4.29 40.44 -2.20
C ALA A 8 3.42 39.74 -3.26
N ILE A 9 3.94 39.60 -4.48
CA ILE A 9 3.51 38.54 -5.39
C ILE A 9 4.69 37.58 -5.47
N SER A 10 4.83 36.74 -4.44
CA SER A 10 5.71 35.58 -4.49
C SER A 10 4.94 34.41 -5.10
N SER A 11 5.46 33.90 -6.21
CA SER A 11 5.18 32.59 -6.82
C SER A 11 3.72 32.22 -7.11
N MET A 12 3.23 32.59 -8.30
CA MET A 12 2.33 31.70 -9.04
C MET A 12 2.99 31.37 -10.36
N CYS A 13 3.78 30.29 -10.38
CA CYS A 13 4.16 29.65 -11.63
C CYS A 13 2.87 29.09 -12.25
N PRO A 14 2.48 29.46 -13.48
CA PRO A 14 1.26 28.96 -14.09
C PRO A 14 1.40 27.44 -14.25
N VAL A 15 0.51 26.68 -13.61
CA VAL A 15 0.41 25.24 -13.83
C VAL A 15 -0.19 25.08 -15.24
N THR A 16 0.63 24.71 -16.21
CA THR A 16 0.19 24.42 -17.57
C THR A 16 -0.71 23.19 -17.59
N GLU A 17 -1.58 23.06 -18.60
CA GLU A 17 -2.44 21.88 -18.79
C GLU A 17 -1.62 20.57 -18.79
N GLU A 18 -0.43 20.59 -19.41
CA GLU A 18 0.53 19.47 -19.39
C GLU A 18 0.93 19.03 -17.96
N LEU A 19 1.12 19.98 -17.04
CA LEU A 19 1.44 19.65 -15.64
C LEU A 19 0.25 19.07 -14.89
N ILE A 20 -0.99 19.45 -15.25
CA ILE A 20 -2.22 18.87 -14.69
C ILE A 20 -2.37 17.42 -15.17
N ASP A 21 -2.17 17.17 -16.47
CA ASP A 21 -2.24 15.85 -17.07
C ASP A 21 -1.20 14.89 -16.49
N LEU A 22 0.04 15.36 -16.29
CA LEU A 22 1.08 14.57 -15.65
C LEU A 22 0.71 14.19 -14.20
N ARG A 23 0.15 15.12 -13.42
CA ARG A 23 -0.31 14.84 -12.05
C ARG A 23 -1.44 13.83 -12.01
N LEU A 24 -2.40 13.96 -12.93
CA LEU A 24 -3.50 13.01 -13.06
C LEU A 24 -2.98 11.61 -13.42
N LYS A 25 -2.06 11.52 -14.39
CA LYS A 25 -1.42 10.27 -14.80
C LYS A 25 -0.70 9.59 -13.63
N VAL A 26 0.09 10.35 -12.87
CA VAL A 26 0.79 9.82 -11.68
C VAL A 26 -0.21 9.34 -10.63
N HIS A 27 -1.30 10.06 -10.41
CA HIS A 27 -2.34 9.67 -9.47
C HIS A 27 -2.99 8.33 -9.87
N ILE A 28 -3.37 8.19 -11.15
CA ILE A 28 -3.94 6.94 -11.70
C ILE A 28 -2.96 5.79 -11.54
N MET A 29 -1.70 5.96 -11.96
CA MET A 29 -0.67 4.92 -11.84
C MET A 29 -0.46 4.44 -10.40
N ASN A 30 -0.46 5.37 -9.44
CA ASN A 30 -0.32 5.04 -8.03
C ASN A 30 -1.55 4.30 -7.48
N ALA A 31 -2.76 4.67 -7.91
CA ALA A 31 -3.99 3.98 -7.54
C ALA A 31 -4.01 2.54 -8.09
N GLU A 32 -3.60 2.35 -9.35
CA GLU A 32 -3.46 1.03 -9.97
C GLU A 32 -2.44 0.16 -9.23
N ASN A 33 -1.28 0.72 -8.88
CA ASN A 33 -0.24 0.01 -8.15
C ASN A 33 -0.73 -0.45 -6.77
N PHE A 34 -1.48 0.40 -6.07
CA PHE A 34 -2.13 0.01 -4.82
C PHE A 34 -3.12 -1.12 -5.02
N SER A 35 -3.98 -1.03 -6.04
CA SER A 35 -4.98 -2.07 -6.34
C SER A 35 -4.30 -3.42 -6.63
N LYS A 36 -3.21 -3.42 -7.41
CA LYS A 36 -2.39 -4.61 -7.68
C LYS A 36 -1.81 -5.19 -6.39
N THR A 37 -1.18 -4.35 -5.57
CA THR A 37 -0.58 -4.76 -4.28
C THR A 37 -1.62 -5.34 -3.32
N LYS A 38 -2.82 -4.74 -3.29
CA LYS A 38 -3.96 -5.21 -2.49
C LYS A 38 -4.46 -6.57 -2.95
N ASN A 39 -4.65 -6.76 -4.25
CA ASN A 39 -5.08 -8.04 -4.79
C ASN A 39 -4.05 -9.13 -4.51
N GLU A 40 -2.76 -8.79 -4.61
CA GLU A 40 -1.69 -9.70 -4.24
C GLU A 40 -1.76 -10.11 -2.76
N HIS A 41 -2.06 -9.17 -1.86
CA HIS A 41 -2.24 -9.48 -0.45
C HIS A 41 -3.34 -10.52 -0.22
N PHE A 42 -4.50 -10.35 -0.87
CA PHE A 42 -5.60 -11.32 -0.77
C PHE A 42 -5.23 -12.68 -1.34
N ASN A 43 -4.50 -12.72 -2.46
CA ASN A 43 -4.03 -13.98 -3.04
C ASN A 43 -3.05 -14.71 -2.12
N LEU A 44 -2.17 -13.99 -1.42
CA LEU A 44 -1.24 -14.58 -0.45
C LEU A 44 -1.98 -15.12 0.78
N ILE A 45 -3.01 -14.44 1.26
CA ILE A 45 -3.85 -14.95 2.35
C ILE A 45 -4.60 -16.21 1.92
N ALA A 46 -5.22 -16.20 0.73
CA ALA A 46 -5.90 -17.39 0.20
C ALA A 46 -4.94 -18.60 0.08
N GLN A 47 -3.72 -18.38 -0.40
CA GLN A 47 -2.69 -19.43 -0.42
C GLN A 47 -2.38 -20.00 0.95
N VAL A 48 -2.37 -19.17 2.00
CA VAL A 48 -2.15 -19.62 3.38
C VAL A 48 -3.35 -20.41 3.90
N ASP A 49 -4.57 -20.00 3.55
CA ASP A 49 -5.81 -20.67 3.94
C ASP A 49 -5.93 -22.06 3.30
N GLU A 50 -5.31 -22.27 2.14
CA GLU A 50 -5.19 -23.58 1.47
C GLU A 50 -4.12 -24.50 2.08
N MET A 51 -3.25 -23.99 2.96
CA MET A 51 -2.22 -24.80 3.61
C MET A 51 -2.80 -25.63 4.75
N ASP A 52 -2.24 -26.82 4.96
CA ASP A 52 -2.62 -27.71 6.06
C ASP A 52 -2.40 -27.02 7.42
N ALA A 53 -3.51 -26.61 8.05
CA ALA A 53 -3.49 -25.86 9.29
C ALA A 53 -2.82 -26.64 10.43
N ASP A 54 -2.83 -27.97 10.40
CA ASP A 54 -2.27 -28.80 11.47
C ASP A 54 -0.74 -28.83 11.42
N LYS A 55 -0.14 -28.54 10.26
CA LYS A 55 1.32 -28.41 10.08
C LYS A 55 1.87 -27.04 10.49
N ILE A 56 1.01 -26.05 10.74
CA ILE A 56 1.42 -24.68 11.06
C ILE A 56 1.47 -24.50 12.58
N SER A 57 2.62 -24.08 13.10
CA SER A 57 2.77 -23.79 14.53
C SER A 57 1.83 -22.66 14.98
N HIS A 58 1.38 -22.70 16.24
CA HIS A 58 0.51 -21.67 16.81
C HIS A 58 1.08 -20.25 16.65
N GLU A 59 2.38 -20.08 16.93
CA GLU A 59 3.07 -18.80 16.78
C GLU A 59 3.00 -18.27 15.33
N THR A 60 3.11 -19.17 14.34
CA THR A 60 3.03 -18.80 12.93
C THR A 60 1.60 -18.42 12.54
N LYS A 61 0.59 -19.13 13.07
CA LYS A 61 -0.83 -18.78 12.90
C LYS A 61 -1.12 -17.38 13.44
N ASP A 62 -0.62 -17.04 14.62
CA ASP A 62 -0.80 -15.70 15.21
C ASP A 62 -0.14 -14.61 14.37
N LYS A 63 1.06 -14.88 13.83
CA LYS A 63 1.75 -13.96 12.91
C LYS A 63 0.95 -13.75 11.62
N ILE A 64 0.46 -14.82 11.00
CA ILE A 64 -0.39 -14.77 9.80
C ILE A 64 -1.64 -13.94 10.07
N GLU A 65 -2.33 -14.20 11.18
CA GLU A 65 -3.56 -13.50 11.55
C GLU A 65 -3.30 -12.00 11.83
N SER A 66 -2.19 -11.68 12.49
CA SER A 66 -1.75 -10.29 12.67
C SER A 66 -1.51 -9.59 11.33
N ILE A 67 -0.84 -10.26 10.38
CA ILE A 67 -0.62 -9.72 9.04
C ILE A 67 -1.95 -9.53 8.30
N ARG A 68 -2.87 -10.52 8.36
CA ARG A 68 -4.21 -10.46 7.75
C ARG A 68 -4.99 -9.24 8.23
N ARG A 69 -5.04 -9.01 9.55
CA ARG A 69 -5.73 -7.85 10.14
C ARG A 69 -5.12 -6.52 9.70
N ARG A 70 -3.79 -6.42 9.69
CA ARG A 70 -3.09 -5.19 9.23
C ARG A 70 -3.30 -4.94 7.74
N GLY A 71 -3.27 -6.00 6.93
CA GLY A 71 -3.53 -5.92 5.49
C GLY A 71 -4.95 -5.47 5.18
N ALA A 72 -5.95 -5.99 5.91
CA ALA A 72 -7.34 -5.52 5.81
C ALA A 72 -7.45 -4.03 6.15
N TYR A 73 -6.82 -3.59 7.25
CA TYR A 73 -6.80 -2.18 7.65
C TYR A 73 -6.18 -1.28 6.57
N TYR A 74 -5.02 -1.64 6.02
CA TYR A 74 -4.36 -0.88 4.95
C TYR A 74 -5.16 -0.90 3.64
N SER A 75 -5.84 -2.00 3.34
CA SER A 75 -6.68 -2.14 2.15
C SER A 75 -7.87 -1.17 2.18
N ILE A 76 -8.51 -1.04 3.35
CA ILE A 76 -9.64 -0.11 3.55
C ILE A 76 -9.13 1.34 3.55
N ARG A 77 -8.10 1.66 4.33
CA ARG A 77 -7.59 3.03 4.45
C ARG A 77 -6.90 3.53 3.18
N GLY A 78 -6.29 2.63 2.42
CA GLY A 78 -5.61 2.95 1.17
C GLY A 78 -6.55 3.39 0.05
N GLY A 79 -7.86 3.11 0.12
CA GLY A 79 -8.83 3.70 -0.80
C GLY A 79 -8.79 5.24 -0.82
N ASN A 80 -8.47 5.87 0.31
CA ASN A 80 -8.37 7.32 0.46
C ASN A 80 -6.92 7.84 0.49
N ASN A 81 -5.93 6.95 0.60
CA ASN A 81 -4.51 7.33 0.69
C ASN A 81 -3.60 6.21 0.17
N PHE A 82 -3.80 5.83 -1.09
CA PHE A 82 -3.14 4.68 -1.69
C PHE A 82 -1.61 4.81 -1.71
N VAL A 83 -1.07 6.03 -1.88
CA VAL A 83 0.38 6.27 -1.87
C VAL A 83 1.00 5.85 -0.54
N ARG A 84 0.38 6.25 0.58
CA ARG A 84 0.88 5.92 1.93
C ARG A 84 0.81 4.43 2.21
N TYR A 85 -0.32 3.80 1.90
CA TYR A 85 -0.58 2.43 2.32
C TYR A 85 0.00 1.37 1.38
N THR A 86 0.35 1.72 0.13
CA THR A 86 1.01 0.80 -0.80
C THR A 86 2.32 0.25 -0.22
N LYS A 87 3.20 1.12 0.30
CA LYS A 87 4.48 0.70 0.87
C LYS A 87 4.29 -0.29 2.03
N SER A 88 3.42 0.02 2.96
CA SER A 88 3.14 -0.85 4.11
C SER A 88 2.51 -2.17 3.69
N LEU A 89 1.69 -2.18 2.64
CA LEU A 89 1.09 -3.41 2.10
C LEU A 89 2.13 -4.29 1.39
N VAL A 90 3.07 -3.69 0.65
CA VAL A 90 4.21 -4.43 0.07
C VAL A 90 5.06 -5.08 1.16
N GLU A 91 5.32 -4.40 2.27
CA GLU A 91 6.06 -4.96 3.40
C GLU A 91 5.34 -6.17 4.02
N LEU A 92 4.01 -6.09 4.17
CA LEU A 92 3.21 -7.23 4.63
C LEU A 92 3.23 -8.39 3.63
N ASN A 93 3.09 -8.12 2.33
CA ASN A 93 3.15 -9.14 1.29
C ASN A 93 4.50 -9.87 1.31
N ASN A 94 5.61 -9.13 1.44
CA ASN A 94 6.93 -9.72 1.59
C ASN A 94 7.04 -10.62 2.83
N GLY A 95 6.44 -10.21 3.95
CA GLY A 95 6.34 -11.03 5.16
C GLY A 95 5.59 -12.34 4.91
N LEU A 96 4.41 -12.27 4.29
CA LEU A 96 3.61 -13.45 3.91
C LEU A 96 4.38 -14.37 2.96
N ARG A 97 5.02 -13.85 1.92
CA ARG A 97 5.82 -14.67 0.98
C ARG A 97 6.92 -15.45 1.68
N ARG A 98 7.60 -14.83 2.66
CA ARG A 98 8.64 -15.50 3.46
C ARG A 98 8.06 -16.62 4.33
N ILE A 99 6.92 -16.36 4.97
CA ILE A 99 6.22 -17.38 5.77
C ILE A 99 5.79 -18.55 4.88
N ILE A 100 5.13 -18.28 3.76
CA ILE A 100 4.67 -19.30 2.81
C ILE A 100 5.85 -20.12 2.29
N ALA A 101 6.96 -19.47 1.90
CA ALA A 101 8.15 -20.16 1.44
C ALA A 101 8.74 -21.08 2.53
N GLY A 102 8.82 -20.60 3.78
CA GLY A 102 9.28 -21.41 4.91
C GLY A 102 8.38 -22.60 5.21
N LEU A 103 7.05 -22.44 5.07
CA LEU A 103 6.09 -23.52 5.25
C LEU A 103 6.19 -24.57 4.13
N LYS A 104 6.39 -24.15 2.88
CA LYS A 104 6.55 -25.07 1.73
C LYS A 104 7.82 -25.93 1.79
N ILE A 105 8.90 -25.43 2.39
CA ILE A 105 10.14 -26.19 2.57
C ILE A 105 9.97 -27.29 3.64
N ASN A 106 9.07 -27.07 4.60
CA ASN A 106 8.84 -27.96 5.75
C ASN A 106 7.60 -28.86 5.59
N ALA A 107 6.93 -28.85 4.42
CA ALA A 107 5.67 -29.56 4.15
C ALA A 107 5.90 -30.99 3.64
#